data_AF-A0A7Z9IW73-F1
#
_entry.id   AF-A0A7Z9IW73-F1
#
_cell.length_a   1.000
_cell.length_b   1.000
_cell.length_c   1.000
_cell.angle_alpha   90.00
_cell.angle_beta   90.00
_cell.angle_gamma   90.00
#
_symmetry.space_group_name_H-M   'P 1'
#
loop_
_entity.id
_entity.type
_entity.pdbx_description
1 polymer ?
#
loop_
_entity_poly.entity_id
_entity_poly.type
_entity_poly.pdbx_seq_one_letter_code
_entity_poly.pdbx_strand_id
1 'polypeptide(L)'
;MCTFVILRRPEHNWPVLICANRDELLDRPWQLPGRHWQDRLDVVAGRDQVAGGTWLGINDYGVVAAILNRRGSLGPKEGYRSRGELPLEALDHAESATAAEALANINPASYRPFNMVVADSREAFWIRLAETHWGINVEVKPLPTGLSMITASDRNDKNSSRIRTYLPQFELASEPDPESGDWSGWTSLMSSQIYDSDGGVEGAMFIVSESGFGTVCSSLVALPSQKNQGVRPIFLFATGRPNQTKFMPVDLS
;
A
#
# COMPACT_ATOMS: atom_id res chain seq x y z
N MET A 1 -4.90 7.22 -8.82
CA MET A 1 -3.56 6.65 -8.56
C MET A 1 -3.51 6.23 -7.10
N CYS A 2 -3.20 4.98 -6.78
CA CYS A 2 -3.33 4.43 -5.41
C CYS A 2 -2.78 5.32 -4.29
N THR A 3 -3.32 5.13 -3.08
CA THR A 3 -2.84 5.74 -1.83
C THR A 3 -2.41 4.66 -0.85
N PHE A 4 -1.33 4.92 -0.11
CA PHE A 4 -0.89 4.13 1.03
C PHE A 4 -0.53 5.06 2.19
N VAL A 5 -1.13 4.82 3.36
CA VAL A 5 -0.85 5.55 4.61
C VAL A 5 -0.37 4.53 5.64
N ILE A 6 0.71 4.88 6.34
CA ILE A 6 1.29 4.06 7.41
C ILE A 6 1.60 4.93 8.61
N LEU A 7 1.22 4.45 9.78
CA LEU A 7 1.58 4.99 11.08
C LEU A 7 2.54 4.03 11.77
N ARG A 8 3.77 4.49 12.02
CA ARG A 8 4.78 3.77 12.79
C ARG A 8 4.84 4.28 14.23
N ARG A 9 4.70 3.37 15.19
CA ARG A 9 4.76 3.63 16.64
C ARG A 9 5.63 2.57 17.31
N PRO A 10 6.97 2.69 17.22
CA PRO A 10 7.88 1.77 17.92
C PRO A 10 7.48 1.61 19.40
N GLU A 11 7.63 0.41 19.95
CA GLU A 11 7.23 0.05 21.32
C GLU A 11 5.73 0.01 21.64
N HIS A 12 4.84 0.40 20.71
CA HIS A 12 3.40 0.25 20.89
C HIS A 12 2.95 -1.23 20.77
N ASN A 13 1.80 -1.61 21.35
CA ASN A 13 1.23 -2.96 21.20
C ASN A 13 0.87 -3.31 19.74
N TRP A 14 0.57 -2.27 18.97
CA TRP A 14 0.33 -2.29 17.52
C TRP A 14 1.30 -1.31 16.84
N PRO A 15 2.57 -1.70 16.61
CA PRO A 15 3.60 -0.77 16.13
C PRO A 15 3.34 -0.21 14.73
N VAL A 16 2.61 -0.94 13.88
CA VAL A 16 2.33 -0.54 12.51
C VAL A 16 0.85 -0.64 12.22
N LEU A 17 0.26 0.48 11.81
CA LEU A 17 -1.08 0.57 11.26
C LEU A 17 -1.01 1.10 9.83
N ILE A 18 -1.75 0.46 8.92
CA ILE A 18 -1.73 0.77 7.49
C ILE A 18 -3.16 0.90 7.00
N CYS A 19 -3.39 1.89 6.13
CA CYS A 19 -4.55 1.87 5.26
C CYS A 19 -4.17 2.22 3.82
N ALA A 20 -4.88 1.63 2.87
CA ALA A 20 -4.57 1.81 1.46
C ALA A 20 -5.82 1.77 0.59
N ASN A 21 -5.85 2.61 -0.44
CA ASN A 21 -6.85 2.60 -1.51
C ASN A 21 -6.16 2.24 -2.82
N ARG A 22 -6.69 1.22 -3.50
CA ARG A 22 -6.25 0.85 -4.84
C ARG A 22 -7.11 1.59 -5.86
N ASP A 23 -6.47 2.44 -6.65
CA ASP A 23 -7.10 3.11 -7.78
C ASP A 23 -6.66 2.42 -9.08
N GLU A 24 -7.63 1.91 -9.84
CA GLU A 24 -7.40 1.09 -11.03
C GLU A 24 -8.56 1.22 -12.03
N LEU A 25 -8.38 0.70 -13.24
CA LEU A 25 -9.48 0.43 -14.16
C LEU A 25 -10.53 -0.50 -13.53
N LEU A 26 -11.79 -0.09 -13.58
CA LEU A 26 -12.92 -0.78 -12.94
C LEU A 26 -13.19 -2.17 -13.55
N ASP A 27 -12.84 -2.37 -14.82
CA ASP A 27 -13.01 -3.61 -15.57
C ASP A 27 -11.79 -4.53 -15.51
N ARG A 28 -10.69 -4.11 -14.87
CA ARG A 28 -9.50 -4.94 -14.72
C ARG A 28 -9.84 -6.13 -13.81
N PRO A 29 -9.68 -7.39 -14.24
CA PRO A 29 -10.02 -8.54 -13.43
C PRO A 29 -8.98 -8.79 -12.31
N TRP A 30 -9.46 -9.09 -11.11
CA TRP A 30 -8.64 -9.41 -9.93
C TRP A 30 -9.40 -10.30 -8.94
N GLN A 31 -8.67 -10.97 -8.05
CA GLN A 31 -9.20 -11.81 -6.97
C GLN A 31 -8.98 -11.18 -5.60
N LEU A 32 -9.94 -11.38 -4.70
CA LEU A 32 -9.86 -10.96 -3.28
C LEU A 32 -8.57 -11.48 -2.61
N PRO A 33 -8.12 -10.83 -1.52
CA PRO A 33 -7.01 -11.34 -0.74
C PRO A 33 -7.17 -12.80 -0.33
N GLY A 34 -6.16 -13.61 -0.59
CA GLY A 34 -6.10 -15.03 -0.28
C GLY A 34 -4.75 -15.64 -0.67
N ARG A 35 -4.59 -16.95 -0.44
CA ARG A 35 -3.39 -17.71 -0.83
C ARG A 35 -3.56 -18.21 -2.27
N HIS A 36 -2.94 -17.52 -3.23
CA HIS A 36 -3.16 -17.78 -4.67
C HIS A 36 -2.00 -18.48 -5.39
N TRP A 37 -0.81 -18.50 -4.79
CA TRP A 37 0.43 -18.96 -5.42
C TRP A 37 0.89 -20.27 -4.76
N GLN A 38 1.06 -21.33 -5.54
CA GLN A 38 1.45 -22.66 -5.03
C GLN A 38 2.89 -22.69 -4.52
N ASP A 39 3.75 -21.81 -5.05
CA ASP A 39 5.14 -21.64 -4.67
C ASP A 39 5.34 -20.62 -3.54
N ARG A 40 4.25 -19.97 -3.08
CA ARG A 40 4.24 -18.98 -1.99
C ARG A 40 3.03 -19.20 -1.09
N LEU A 41 2.99 -20.38 -0.46
CA LEU A 41 1.86 -20.78 0.36
C LEU A 41 1.69 -19.88 1.59
N ASP A 42 2.74 -19.19 2.01
CA ASP A 42 2.80 -18.26 3.14
C ASP A 42 2.30 -16.85 2.80
N VAL A 43 1.94 -16.57 1.54
CA VAL A 43 1.51 -15.24 1.09
C VAL A 43 0.00 -15.12 0.98
N VAL A 44 -0.57 -14.11 1.66
CA VAL A 44 -1.97 -13.69 1.53
C VAL A 44 -2.04 -12.32 0.86
N ALA A 45 -2.57 -12.27 -0.36
CA ALA A 45 -2.63 -11.03 -1.13
C ALA A 45 -3.77 -11.05 -2.15
N GLY A 46 -4.21 -9.89 -2.64
CA GLY A 46 -5.07 -9.85 -3.83
C GLY A 46 -4.29 -10.29 -5.06
N ARG A 47 -4.93 -10.96 -6.03
CA ARG A 47 -4.26 -11.39 -7.26
C ARG A 47 -4.77 -10.66 -8.48
N ASP A 48 -3.86 -10.00 -9.20
CA ASP A 48 -4.14 -9.44 -10.51
C ASP A 48 -4.25 -10.58 -11.54
N GLN A 49 -5.41 -10.75 -12.17
CA GLN A 49 -5.62 -11.85 -13.13
C GLN A 49 -5.03 -11.56 -14.52
N VAL A 50 -4.63 -10.33 -14.80
CA VAL A 50 -3.99 -9.94 -16.07
C VAL A 50 -2.48 -10.10 -15.96
N ALA A 51 -1.87 -9.60 -14.89
CA ALA A 51 -0.42 -9.55 -14.73
C ALA A 51 0.15 -10.59 -13.77
N GLY A 52 -0.70 -11.33 -13.04
CA GLY A 52 -0.30 -12.42 -12.13
C GLY A 52 0.31 -12.00 -10.79
N GLY A 53 0.60 -10.71 -10.61
CA GLY A 53 1.17 -10.15 -9.39
C GLY A 53 0.15 -9.67 -8.36
N THR A 54 0.61 -8.91 -7.37
CA THR A 54 -0.23 -8.26 -6.36
C THR A 54 0.04 -6.75 -6.24
N TRP A 55 -0.95 -6.04 -5.73
CA TRP A 55 -0.84 -4.65 -5.32
C TRP A 55 -0.42 -4.49 -3.85
N LEU A 56 -0.97 -5.31 -2.96
CA LEU A 56 -0.74 -5.32 -1.52
C LEU A 56 -0.91 -6.75 -0.99
N GLY A 57 -0.01 -7.17 -0.13
CA GLY A 57 -0.06 -8.47 0.53
C GLY A 57 0.65 -8.49 1.88
N ILE A 58 0.42 -9.56 2.62
CA ILE A 58 1.09 -9.90 3.88
C ILE A 58 1.53 -11.37 3.81
N ASN A 59 2.66 -11.71 4.42
CA ASN A 59 3.08 -13.10 4.59
C ASN A 59 2.92 -13.58 6.04
N ASP A 60 3.07 -14.88 6.27
CA ASP A 60 2.93 -15.51 7.59
C ASP A 60 3.98 -15.01 8.62
N TYR A 61 5.05 -14.38 8.14
CA TYR A 61 6.09 -13.75 8.98
C TYR A 61 5.72 -12.33 9.44
N GLY A 62 4.61 -11.78 8.93
CA GLY A 62 4.14 -10.43 9.27
C GLY A 62 4.80 -9.31 8.45
N VAL A 63 5.43 -9.64 7.32
CA VAL A 63 5.90 -8.64 6.34
C VAL A 63 4.72 -8.24 5.47
N VAL A 64 4.50 -6.94 5.35
CA VAL A 64 3.53 -6.32 4.45
C VAL A 64 4.28 -5.63 3.33
N ALA A 65 3.87 -5.86 2.09
CA ALA A 65 4.42 -5.20 0.92
C ALA A 65 3.30 -4.60 0.05
N ALA A 66 3.50 -3.37 -0.41
CA ALA A 66 2.56 -2.69 -1.31
C ALA A 66 3.28 -1.88 -2.38
N ILE A 67 2.78 -1.94 -3.62
CA ILE A 67 3.34 -1.25 -4.78
C ILE A 67 2.38 -0.18 -5.29
N LEU A 68 2.90 0.98 -5.67
CA LEU A 68 2.15 2.10 -6.20
C LEU A 68 2.81 2.60 -7.49
N ASN A 69 1.98 2.85 -8.49
CA ASN A 69 2.44 3.49 -9.72
C ASN A 69 2.90 4.92 -9.41
N ARG A 70 3.91 5.43 -10.12
CA ARG A 70 4.26 6.87 -10.12
C ARG A 70 3.55 7.62 -11.25
N ARG A 71 3.47 8.95 -11.16
CA ARG A 71 2.90 9.78 -12.24
C ARG A 71 3.55 9.45 -13.59
N GLY A 72 2.75 9.38 -14.66
CA GLY A 72 3.22 9.05 -16.01
C GLY A 72 3.65 7.58 -16.24
N SER A 73 3.44 6.71 -15.25
CA SER A 73 3.90 5.31 -15.33
C SER A 73 2.77 4.27 -15.42
N LEU A 74 1.52 4.70 -15.62
CA LEU A 74 0.35 3.80 -15.67
C LEU A 74 0.38 2.86 -16.89
N GLY A 75 -0.05 1.61 -16.66
CA GLY A 75 -0.19 0.56 -17.69
C GLY A 75 1.09 -0.24 -17.99
N PRO A 76 0.97 -1.34 -18.75
CA PRO A 76 2.11 -2.10 -19.25
C PRO A 76 2.90 -1.30 -20.29
N LYS A 77 4.17 -1.68 -20.52
CA LYS A 77 5.02 -1.16 -21.59
C LYS A 77 5.92 -2.28 -22.10
N GLU A 78 6.04 -2.43 -23.41
CA GLU A 78 6.93 -3.42 -24.02
C GLU A 78 8.37 -3.28 -23.50
N GLY A 79 9.02 -4.40 -23.23
CA GLY A 79 10.36 -4.45 -22.64
C GLY A 79 10.40 -4.25 -21.12
N TYR A 80 9.26 -4.01 -20.45
CA TYR A 80 9.18 -3.88 -18.99
C TYR A 80 8.39 -5.01 -18.37
N ARG A 81 8.87 -5.49 -17.21
CA ARG A 81 8.18 -6.47 -16.38
C ARG A 81 7.07 -5.81 -15.56
N SER A 82 6.15 -6.62 -15.04
CA SER A 82 5.07 -6.15 -14.17
C SER A 82 5.61 -5.78 -12.80
N ARG A 83 5.36 -4.55 -12.34
CA ARG A 83 5.71 -4.12 -10.97
C ARG A 83 4.98 -4.93 -9.88
N GLY A 84 3.87 -5.58 -10.21
CA GLY A 84 3.12 -6.41 -9.26
C GLY A 84 3.86 -7.66 -8.80
N GLU A 85 4.98 -8.02 -9.44
CA GLU A 85 5.85 -9.10 -8.96
C GLU A 85 6.78 -8.65 -7.82
N LEU A 86 7.06 -7.34 -7.70
CA LEU A 86 7.98 -6.83 -6.68
C LEU A 86 7.46 -7.02 -5.24
N PRO A 87 6.16 -6.81 -4.94
CA PRO A 87 5.62 -7.20 -3.64
C PRO A 87 5.72 -8.70 -3.37
N LEU A 88 5.59 -9.56 -4.39
CA LEU A 88 5.75 -11.00 -4.17
C LEU A 88 7.19 -11.34 -3.80
N GLU A 89 8.17 -10.75 -4.49
CA GLU A 89 9.59 -10.86 -4.15
C GLU A 89 9.85 -10.40 -2.71
N ALA A 90 9.29 -9.27 -2.29
CA ALA A 90 9.44 -8.79 -0.90
C ALA A 90 8.83 -9.77 0.12
N LEU A 91 7.70 -10.38 -0.24
CA LEU A 91 6.95 -11.29 0.62
C LEU A 91 7.58 -12.69 0.70
N ASP A 92 8.58 -13.01 -0.14
CA ASP A 92 9.41 -14.21 -0.02
C ASP A 92 10.42 -14.12 1.15
N HIS A 93 10.49 -12.98 1.84
CA HIS A 93 11.38 -12.75 2.98
C HIS A 93 10.62 -12.69 4.31
N ALA A 94 11.25 -13.20 5.37
CA ALA A 94 10.69 -13.17 6.72
C ALA A 94 10.83 -11.81 7.43
N GLU A 95 11.66 -10.91 6.93
CA GLU A 95 11.94 -9.60 7.54
C GLU A 95 11.93 -8.47 6.51
N SER A 96 11.36 -7.32 6.90
CA SER A 96 11.23 -6.18 5.99
C SER A 96 12.57 -5.56 5.59
N ALA A 97 13.57 -5.60 6.47
CA ALA A 97 14.92 -5.11 6.20
C ALA A 97 15.61 -5.94 5.10
N THR A 98 15.57 -7.27 5.20
CA THR A 98 16.12 -8.18 4.19
C THR A 98 15.41 -8.02 2.84
N ALA A 99 14.08 -7.90 2.85
CA ALA A 99 13.31 -7.61 1.64
C ALA A 99 13.72 -6.27 0.99
N ALA A 100 13.91 -5.22 1.80
CA ALA A 100 14.33 -3.92 1.31
C ALA A 100 15.75 -3.93 0.72
N GLU A 101 16.68 -4.68 1.33
CA GLU A 101 18.04 -4.90 0.81
C GLU A 101 18.02 -5.68 -0.52
N ALA A 102 17.22 -6.73 -0.63
CA ALA A 102 17.05 -7.48 -1.88
C ALA A 102 16.53 -6.56 -2.99
N LEU A 103 15.49 -5.77 -2.68
CA LEU A 103 14.88 -4.84 -3.63
C LEU A 103 15.77 -3.65 -4.01
N ALA A 104 16.76 -3.30 -3.19
CA ALA A 104 17.75 -2.28 -3.55
C ALA A 104 18.58 -2.67 -4.78
N ASN A 105 18.69 -3.98 -5.05
CA ASN A 105 19.57 -4.55 -6.07
C ASN A 105 18.84 -4.99 -7.35
N ILE A 106 17.55 -4.69 -7.49
CA ILE A 106 16.82 -5.01 -8.73
C ILE A 106 17.41 -4.25 -9.91
N ASN A 107 17.29 -4.83 -11.11
CA ASN A 107 17.66 -4.12 -12.34
C ASN A 107 16.67 -2.97 -12.60
N PRO A 108 17.09 -1.69 -12.50
CA PRO A 108 16.19 -0.55 -12.65
C PRO A 108 15.60 -0.43 -14.06
N ALA A 109 16.28 -0.98 -15.08
CA ALA A 109 15.79 -0.96 -16.46
C ALA A 109 14.63 -1.95 -16.71
N SER A 110 14.37 -2.89 -15.80
CA SER A 110 13.33 -3.90 -15.96
C SER A 110 11.93 -3.39 -15.62
N TYR A 111 11.80 -2.25 -14.92
CA TYR A 111 10.53 -1.79 -14.36
C TYR A 111 10.22 -0.35 -14.73
N ARG A 112 8.93 -0.05 -14.89
CA ARG A 112 8.47 1.34 -14.95
C ARG A 112 8.59 2.00 -13.57
N PRO A 113 8.71 3.34 -13.46
CA PRO A 113 8.78 4.04 -12.19
C PRO A 113 7.69 3.62 -11.19
N PHE A 114 8.06 3.49 -9.91
CA PHE A 114 7.15 3.05 -8.85
C PHE A 114 7.54 3.63 -7.48
N ASN A 115 6.57 3.65 -6.58
CA ASN A 115 6.79 3.69 -5.15
C ASN A 115 6.40 2.35 -4.56
N MET A 116 7.10 1.89 -3.54
CA MET A 116 6.81 0.66 -2.83
C MET A 116 7.04 0.86 -1.35
N VAL A 117 6.26 0.18 -0.53
CA VAL A 117 6.48 0.10 0.92
C VAL A 117 6.64 -1.37 1.29
N VAL A 118 7.64 -1.65 2.13
CA VAL A 118 7.81 -2.93 2.82
C VAL A 118 7.89 -2.64 4.30
N ALA A 119 7.11 -3.33 5.12
CA ALA A 119 7.03 -3.09 6.55
C ALA A 119 6.81 -4.39 7.33
N ASP A 120 7.37 -4.48 8.53
CA ASP A 120 6.99 -5.44 9.54
C ASP A 120 6.71 -4.70 10.87
N SER A 121 6.49 -5.41 11.97
CA SER A 121 6.22 -4.81 13.29
C SER A 121 7.37 -3.95 13.85
N ARG A 122 8.59 -4.06 13.32
CA ARG A 122 9.79 -3.36 13.81
C ARG A 122 10.16 -2.23 12.86
N GLU A 123 10.26 -2.52 11.58
CA GLU A 123 10.86 -1.64 10.58
C GLU A 123 9.93 -1.43 9.38
N ALA A 124 10.15 -0.33 8.66
CA ALA A 124 9.49 -0.11 7.40
C ALA A 124 10.35 0.75 6.48
N PHE A 125 10.25 0.48 5.19
CA PHE A 125 11.06 1.07 4.15
C PHE A 125 10.18 1.58 3.02
N TRP A 126 10.50 2.76 2.53
CA TRP A 126 9.98 3.28 1.27
C TRP A 126 11.04 3.08 0.20
N ILE A 127 10.65 2.41 -0.86
CA ILE A 127 11.49 2.10 -2.02
C ILE A 127 10.89 2.84 -3.21
N ARG A 128 11.72 3.57 -3.95
CA ARG A 128 11.28 4.21 -5.20
C ARG A 128 12.21 3.86 -6.34
N LEU A 129 11.61 3.66 -7.51
CA LEU A 129 12.30 3.68 -8.79
C LEU A 129 11.82 4.93 -9.53
N ALA A 130 12.73 5.84 -9.85
CA ALA A 130 12.41 7.01 -10.65
C ALA A 130 13.62 7.48 -11.46
N GLU A 131 13.33 8.25 -12.51
CA GLU A 131 14.37 8.98 -13.24
C GLU A 131 14.91 10.13 -12.38
N THR A 132 16.23 10.24 -12.34
CA THR A 132 16.97 11.29 -11.66
C THR A 132 17.95 11.92 -12.66
N HIS A 133 18.65 12.98 -12.24
CA HIS A 133 19.69 13.56 -13.09
C HIS A 133 20.89 12.63 -13.36
N TRP A 134 21.01 11.52 -12.61
CA TRP A 134 21.99 10.46 -12.84
C TRP A 134 21.43 9.25 -13.59
N GLY A 135 20.22 9.36 -14.13
CA GLY A 135 19.49 8.26 -14.77
C GLY A 135 18.47 7.60 -13.83
N ILE A 136 17.95 6.45 -14.26
CA ILE A 136 16.96 5.67 -13.50
C ILE A 136 17.65 4.99 -12.32
N ASN A 137 17.15 5.25 -11.11
CA ASN A 137 17.76 4.72 -9.90
C ASN A 137 16.72 4.16 -8.93
N VAL A 138 17.09 3.10 -8.24
CA VAL A 138 16.37 2.57 -7.07
C VAL A 138 16.90 3.27 -5.84
N GLU A 139 16.01 3.81 -5.02
CA GLU A 139 16.34 4.39 -3.73
C GLU A 139 15.53 3.71 -2.64
N VAL A 140 16.21 3.22 -1.61
CA VAL A 140 15.60 2.64 -0.40
C VAL A 140 15.85 3.61 0.75
N LYS A 141 14.78 3.99 1.46
CA LYS A 141 14.86 4.85 2.64
C LYS A 141 14.01 4.27 3.77
N PRO A 142 14.50 4.27 5.02
CA PRO A 142 13.64 3.96 6.16
C PRO A 142 12.48 4.96 6.24
N LEU A 143 11.29 4.46 6.58
CA LEU A 143 10.15 5.28 6.95
C LEU A 143 10.32 5.77 8.39
N PRO A 144 10.16 7.07 8.67
CA PRO A 144 10.30 7.58 10.03
C PRO A 144 9.17 7.08 10.94
N THR A 145 9.37 7.21 12.25
CA THR A 145 8.28 7.13 13.23
C THR A 145 7.21 8.18 12.93
N GLY A 146 5.95 7.85 13.19
CA GLY A 146 4.78 8.68 12.90
C GLY A 146 4.11 8.32 11.57
N LEU A 147 3.27 9.23 11.09
CA LEU A 147 2.52 9.08 9.84
C LEU A 147 3.40 9.31 8.61
N SER A 148 3.20 8.48 7.60
CA SER A 148 3.70 8.69 6.24
C SER A 148 2.60 8.36 5.24
N MET A 149 2.47 9.21 4.23
CA MET A 149 1.54 9.05 3.13
C MET A 149 2.29 9.01 1.80
N ILE A 150 1.98 7.99 1.00
CA ILE A 150 2.59 7.73 -0.30
C ILE A 150 1.46 7.61 -1.34
N THR A 151 1.64 8.26 -2.48
CA THR A 151 0.71 8.24 -3.62
C THR A 151 1.49 8.00 -4.92
N ALA A 152 1.12 8.69 -6.00
CA ALA A 152 1.86 8.76 -7.26
C ALA A 152 3.16 9.59 -7.19
N SER A 153 3.32 10.39 -6.13
CA SER A 153 4.46 11.27 -5.87
C SER A 153 5.35 10.70 -4.77
N ASP A 154 6.41 11.40 -4.38
CA ASP A 154 7.29 10.99 -3.29
C ASP A 154 6.56 10.96 -1.95
N ARG A 155 7.13 10.23 -0.98
CA ARG A 155 6.62 10.16 0.39
C ARG A 155 6.45 11.56 0.97
N ASN A 156 5.26 11.86 1.50
CA ASN A 156 4.89 13.13 2.13
C ASN A 156 5.12 14.36 1.22
N ASP A 157 5.15 14.16 -0.11
CA ASP A 157 5.34 15.25 -1.08
C ASP A 157 4.10 16.15 -1.17
N LYS A 158 4.20 17.34 -0.57
CA LYS A 158 3.13 18.36 -0.56
C LYS A 158 2.86 18.99 -1.94
N ASN A 159 3.67 18.70 -2.95
CA ASN A 159 3.32 19.04 -4.34
C ASN A 159 2.20 18.13 -4.88
N SER A 160 2.01 16.95 -4.30
CA SER A 160 0.82 16.14 -4.57
C SER A 160 -0.40 16.76 -3.89
N SER A 161 -1.39 17.17 -4.68
CA SER A 161 -2.71 17.64 -4.19
C SER A 161 -3.29 16.72 -3.11
N ARG A 162 -3.38 15.42 -3.42
CA ARG A 162 -3.88 14.43 -2.46
C ARG A 162 -3.11 14.40 -1.13
N ILE A 163 -1.78 14.44 -1.15
CA ILE A 163 -0.98 14.42 0.08
C ILE A 163 -1.18 15.73 0.85
N ARG A 164 -1.12 16.87 0.15
CA ARG A 164 -1.33 18.20 0.74
C ARG A 164 -2.70 18.32 1.41
N THR A 165 -3.74 17.76 0.80
CA THR A 165 -5.10 17.77 1.35
C THR A 165 -5.23 16.82 2.54
N TYR A 166 -4.75 15.58 2.43
CA TYR A 166 -5.14 14.51 3.35
C TYR A 166 -4.12 14.17 4.44
N LEU A 167 -2.82 14.36 4.23
CA LEU A 167 -1.83 14.05 5.26
C LEU A 167 -2.10 14.81 6.58
N PRO A 168 -2.38 16.13 6.59
CA PRO A 168 -2.73 16.84 7.82
C PRO A 168 -4.02 16.33 8.48
N GLN A 169 -4.97 15.82 7.69
CA GLN A 169 -6.21 15.27 8.22
C GLN A 169 -5.98 13.92 8.90
N PHE A 170 -5.12 13.06 8.34
CA PHE A 170 -4.69 11.83 9.00
C PHE A 170 -3.93 12.12 10.30
N GLU A 171 -3.12 13.18 10.35
CA GLU A 171 -2.39 13.62 11.56
C GLU A 171 -3.34 14.12 12.66
N LEU A 172 -4.50 14.67 12.30
CA LEU A 172 -5.51 15.16 13.26
C LEU A 172 -6.57 14.10 13.61
N ALA A 173 -6.72 13.06 12.79
CA ALA A 173 -7.69 12.01 13.02
C ALA A 173 -7.28 11.13 14.22
N SER A 174 -8.27 10.58 14.91
CA SER A 174 -8.04 9.54 15.92
C SER A 174 -7.29 8.36 15.30
N GLU A 175 -6.22 7.93 15.97
CA GLU A 175 -5.48 6.74 15.57
C GLU A 175 -6.41 5.51 15.67
N PRO A 176 -6.32 4.55 14.73
CA PRO A 176 -7.10 3.32 14.82
C PRO A 176 -6.73 2.52 16.07
N ASP A 177 -7.75 1.86 16.63
CA ASP A 177 -7.62 0.93 17.73
C ASP A 177 -8.02 -0.49 17.26
N PRO A 178 -7.04 -1.35 16.94
CA PRO A 178 -7.32 -2.70 16.48
C PRO A 178 -7.96 -3.60 17.54
N GLU A 179 -7.87 -3.28 18.84
CA GLU A 179 -8.44 -4.09 19.92
C GLU A 179 -9.96 -3.89 20.01
N SER A 180 -10.43 -2.64 19.95
CA SER A 180 -11.86 -2.33 19.87
C SER A 180 -12.44 -2.49 18.45
N GLY A 181 -11.56 -2.52 17.44
CA GLY A 181 -11.95 -2.52 16.03
C GLY A 181 -12.37 -1.15 15.50
N ASP A 182 -12.04 -0.06 16.21
CA ASP A 182 -12.33 1.29 15.75
C ASP A 182 -11.29 1.77 14.72
N TRP A 183 -11.75 1.86 13.46
CA TRP A 183 -11.00 2.42 12.34
C TRP A 183 -11.68 3.67 11.78
N SER A 184 -12.71 4.18 12.45
CA SER A 184 -13.69 5.13 11.90
C SER A 184 -13.04 6.42 11.37
N GLY A 185 -12.07 6.97 12.11
CA GLY A 185 -11.31 8.16 11.71
C GLY A 185 -10.61 7.97 10.36
N TRP A 186 -9.91 6.85 10.19
CA TRP A 186 -9.20 6.55 8.94
C TRP A 186 -10.17 6.16 7.81
N THR A 187 -11.17 5.31 8.07
CA THR A 187 -12.13 4.89 7.04
C THR A 187 -12.97 6.05 6.51
N SER A 188 -13.27 7.04 7.36
CA SER A 188 -13.95 8.27 6.95
C SER A 188 -13.11 9.03 5.92
N LEU A 189 -11.82 9.27 6.21
CA LEU A 189 -10.89 9.92 5.29
C LEU A 189 -10.70 9.14 3.99
N MET A 190 -10.54 7.81 4.07
CA MET A 190 -10.39 6.95 2.89
C MET A 190 -11.62 6.96 1.96
N SER A 191 -12.79 7.31 2.48
CA SER A 191 -14.03 7.41 1.70
C SER A 191 -14.28 8.80 1.11
N SER A 192 -13.42 9.78 1.44
CA SER A 192 -13.62 11.16 1.04
C SER A 192 -13.40 11.36 -0.46
N GLN A 193 -14.38 12.01 -1.08
CA GLN A 193 -14.34 12.45 -2.48
C GLN A 193 -13.92 13.93 -2.60
N ILE A 194 -13.53 14.56 -1.49
CA ILE A 194 -13.08 15.96 -1.49
C ILE A 194 -11.75 16.06 -2.22
N TYR A 195 -11.60 17.07 -3.07
CA TYR A 195 -10.34 17.38 -3.74
C TYR A 195 -10.19 18.89 -3.88
N ASP A 196 -8.95 19.34 -3.97
CA ASP A 196 -8.66 20.73 -4.34
C ASP A 196 -8.76 20.94 -5.86
N SER A 197 -8.81 22.20 -6.28
CA SER A 197 -8.90 22.58 -7.70
C SER A 197 -7.75 22.06 -8.54
N ASP A 198 -6.55 21.95 -7.95
CA ASP A 198 -5.34 21.54 -8.67
C ASP A 198 -5.32 20.04 -8.94
N GLY A 199 -5.86 19.23 -8.02
CA GLY A 199 -5.91 17.78 -8.11
C GLY A 199 -7.07 17.25 -8.93
N GLY A 200 -8.19 17.98 -8.98
CA GLY A 200 -9.44 17.49 -9.55
C GLY A 200 -9.86 16.15 -8.91
N VAL A 201 -10.68 15.38 -9.62
CA VAL A 201 -11.21 14.09 -9.12
C VAL A 201 -10.11 13.12 -8.65
N GLU A 202 -8.95 13.13 -9.29
CA GLU A 202 -7.81 12.29 -8.88
C GLU A 202 -7.13 12.79 -7.59
N GLY A 203 -7.43 13.99 -7.12
CA GLY A 203 -7.01 14.50 -5.81
C GLY A 203 -7.73 13.86 -4.63
N ALA A 204 -8.89 13.23 -4.84
CA ALA A 204 -9.67 12.59 -3.78
C ALA A 204 -9.02 11.32 -3.22
N MET A 205 -9.37 10.94 -2.00
CA MET A 205 -9.00 9.63 -1.45
C MET A 205 -9.80 8.50 -2.10
N PHE A 206 -11.09 8.73 -2.32
CA PHE A 206 -11.97 7.82 -3.05
C PHE A 206 -12.28 8.40 -4.43
N ILE A 207 -11.65 7.88 -5.48
CA ILE A 207 -11.87 8.35 -6.86
C ILE A 207 -13.13 7.71 -7.43
N VAL A 208 -14.02 8.56 -7.95
CA VAL A 208 -15.16 8.18 -8.78
C VAL A 208 -15.08 9.01 -10.04
N SER A 209 -14.88 8.38 -11.19
CA SER A 209 -14.77 9.09 -12.46
C SER A 209 -15.57 8.40 -13.55
N GLU A 210 -15.91 9.16 -14.59
CA GLU A 210 -16.62 8.65 -15.78
C GLU A 210 -15.68 7.91 -16.76
N SER A 211 -14.36 7.96 -16.55
CA SER A 211 -13.37 7.39 -17.48
C SER A 211 -13.17 5.88 -17.32
N GLY A 212 -13.92 5.23 -16.42
CA GLY A 212 -13.73 3.83 -16.07
C GLY A 212 -12.53 3.56 -15.15
N PHE A 213 -11.86 4.62 -14.66
CA PHE A 213 -10.81 4.52 -13.64
C PHE A 213 -11.33 5.02 -12.29
N GLY A 214 -11.05 4.31 -11.20
CA GLY A 214 -11.53 4.71 -9.87
C GLY A 214 -10.96 3.85 -8.75
N THR A 215 -11.36 4.16 -7.52
CA THR A 215 -10.98 3.34 -6.37
C THR A 215 -11.76 2.02 -6.40
N VAL A 216 -11.06 0.90 -6.56
CA VAL A 216 -11.67 -0.45 -6.73
C VAL A 216 -11.73 -1.23 -5.42
N CYS A 217 -10.82 -0.97 -4.48
CA CYS A 217 -10.79 -1.64 -3.18
C CYS A 217 -9.98 -0.86 -2.15
N SER A 218 -10.19 -1.23 -0.89
CA SER A 218 -9.53 -0.63 0.26
C SER A 218 -9.03 -1.72 1.22
N SER A 219 -7.93 -1.43 1.91
CA SER A 219 -7.29 -2.34 2.85
C SER A 219 -6.93 -1.62 4.14
N LEU A 220 -7.12 -2.31 5.27
CA LEU A 220 -6.64 -1.91 6.60
C LEU A 220 -5.77 -3.04 7.13
N VAL A 221 -4.57 -2.72 7.61
CA VAL A 221 -3.66 -3.73 8.19
C VAL A 221 -3.13 -3.22 9.53
N ALA A 222 -3.14 -4.06 10.55
CA ALA A 222 -2.48 -3.81 11.82
C ALA A 222 -1.51 -4.94 12.13
N LEU A 223 -0.26 -4.60 12.42
CA LEU A 223 0.77 -5.54 12.82
C LEU A 223 0.96 -5.46 14.34
N PRO A 224 0.81 -6.56 15.09
CA PRO A 224 1.04 -6.58 16.51
C PRO A 224 2.54 -6.53 16.82
N SER A 225 2.87 -6.08 18.02
CA SER A 225 4.23 -6.15 18.54
C SER A 225 4.68 -7.60 18.69
N GLN A 226 5.95 -7.89 18.39
CA GLN A 226 6.55 -9.21 18.63
C GLN A 226 6.53 -9.61 20.12
N LYS A 227 6.34 -8.64 21.03
CA LYS A 227 6.15 -8.88 22.47
C LYS A 227 4.80 -9.53 22.78
N ASN A 228 3.80 -9.35 21.92
CA ASN A 228 2.44 -9.85 22.09
C ASN A 228 2.30 -11.24 21.45
N GLN A 229 2.94 -12.23 22.08
CA GLN A 229 2.88 -13.62 21.61
C GLN A 229 1.42 -14.10 21.48
N GLY A 230 1.09 -14.70 20.34
CA GLY A 230 -0.25 -15.23 20.05
C GLY A 230 -1.24 -14.23 19.45
N VAL A 231 -0.92 -12.94 19.41
CA VAL A 231 -1.71 -11.96 18.65
C VAL A 231 -1.32 -12.05 17.18
N ARG A 232 -2.30 -12.29 16.31
CA ARG A 232 -2.09 -12.33 14.86
C ARG A 232 -2.25 -10.93 14.24
N PRO A 233 -1.60 -10.67 13.10
CA PRO A 233 -1.94 -9.52 12.26
C PRO A 233 -3.44 -9.45 11.97
N ILE A 234 -3.94 -8.22 11.84
CA ILE A 234 -5.30 -7.97 11.35
C ILE A 234 -5.17 -7.46 9.93
N PHE A 235 -5.87 -8.10 8.99
CA PHE A 235 -6.04 -7.61 7.63
C PHE A 235 -7.53 -7.54 7.32
N LEU A 236 -8.05 -6.33 7.15
CA LEU A 236 -9.42 -6.09 6.73
C LEU A 236 -9.46 -5.57 5.28
N PHE A 237 -10.45 -6.02 4.51
CA PHE A 237 -10.57 -5.69 3.10
C PHE A 237 -12.00 -5.30 2.73
N ALA A 238 -12.14 -4.33 1.83
CA ALA A 238 -13.43 -3.90 1.27
C ALA A 238 -13.36 -3.80 -0.26
N THR A 239 -14.32 -4.43 -0.94
CA THR A 239 -14.51 -4.36 -2.40
C THR A 239 -15.27 -3.09 -2.80
N GLY A 240 -14.61 -1.94 -2.70
CA GLY A 240 -15.18 -0.65 -3.08
C GLY A 240 -15.15 0.36 -1.94
N ARG A 241 -16.15 1.23 -1.88
CA ARG A 241 -16.21 2.38 -0.96
C ARG A 241 -16.13 1.96 0.51
N PRO A 242 -15.12 2.43 1.29
CA PRO A 242 -15.00 2.18 2.73
C PRO A 242 -16.24 2.51 3.58
N ASN A 243 -17.04 3.49 3.16
CA ASN A 243 -18.25 3.93 3.85
C ASN A 243 -19.55 3.28 3.33
N GLN A 244 -19.50 2.51 2.24
CA GLN A 244 -20.66 1.81 1.67
C GLN A 244 -20.46 0.29 1.61
N THR A 245 -19.21 -0.15 1.74
CA THR A 245 -18.80 -1.55 1.74
C THR A 245 -18.17 -1.86 3.08
N LYS A 246 -18.70 -2.87 3.75
CA LYS A 246 -18.15 -3.31 5.04
C LYS A 246 -16.75 -3.88 4.83
N PHE A 247 -15.81 -3.47 5.68
CA PHE A 247 -14.54 -4.15 5.80
C PHE A 247 -14.74 -5.54 6.40
N MET A 248 -14.31 -6.56 5.67
CA MET A 248 -14.38 -7.96 6.08
C MET A 248 -12.97 -8.44 6.44
N PRO A 249 -12.82 -9.27 7.48
CA PRO A 249 -11.52 -9.87 7.80
C PRO A 249 -11.09 -10.78 6.65
N VAL A 250 -9.81 -10.69 6.29
CA VAL A 250 -9.12 -11.61 5.40
C VAL A 250 -8.62 -12.78 6.24
N ASP A 251 -8.83 -14.00 5.75
CA ASP A 251 -8.30 -15.20 6.40
C ASP A 251 -6.78 -15.25 6.23
N LEU A 252 -6.06 -15.23 7.35
CA LEU A 252 -4.60 -15.35 7.43
C LEU A 252 -4.16 -16.72 7.98
N SER A 253 -5.10 -17.66 8.17
CA SER A 253 -4.79 -19.00 8.65
C SER A 253 -4.22 -19.94 7.58
#